data_AF-A0AAW7B6G7-F1
#
_entry.id   AF-A0AAW7B6G7-F1
#
_cell.length_a   1.000
_cell.length_b   1.000
_cell.length_c   1.000
_cell.angle_alpha   90.00
_cell.angle_beta   90.00
_cell.angle_gamma   90.00
#
_symmetry.space_group_name_H-M   'P 1'
#
loop_
_entity.id
_entity.type
_entity.pdbx_description
1 polymer ?
#
loop_
_entity_poly.entity_id
_entity_poly.type
_entity_poly.pdbx_seq_one_letter_code
_entity_poly.pdbx_strand_id
1 'polypeptide(L)'
;MNVKEYGTTDEAYADLAAGRLDAVAGSLPNLTYLVKNRPETFALFEPASFGQPTYFAWVLRKDADSDSFAKAVNDALLKMTDDGRVKAIQEKWLGTYTELPRKVPTK
;
A
#
# COMPACT_ATOMS: atom_id res chain seq x y z
N MET A 1 -17.68 -1.69 -19.21
CA MET A 1 -17.19 -1.74 -17.82
C MET A 1 -17.97 -0.70 -17.05
N ASN A 2 -18.61 -1.07 -15.94
CA ASN A 2 -19.25 -0.11 -15.04
C ASN A 2 -18.29 0.16 -13.87
N VAL A 3 -18.00 1.42 -13.57
CA VAL A 3 -17.09 1.82 -12.49
C VAL A 3 -17.89 2.57 -11.45
N LYS A 4 -17.76 2.17 -10.19
CA LYS A 4 -18.41 2.81 -9.04
C LYS A 4 -17.34 3.25 -8.06
N GLU A 5 -17.42 4.49 -7.63
CA GLU A 5 -16.57 5.06 -6.59
C GLU A 5 -17.29 5.02 -5.24
N TYR A 6 -16.51 4.96 -4.16
CA TYR A 6 -17.00 4.94 -2.78
C TYR A 6 -16.28 6.00 -1.98
N GLY A 7 -16.94 6.51 -0.93
CA GLY A 7 -16.31 7.47 -0.02
C GLY A 7 -15.25 6.82 0.86
N THR A 8 -15.41 5.53 1.16
CA THR A 8 -14.48 4.74 1.96
C THR A 8 -14.23 3.37 1.35
N THR A 9 -13.10 2.75 1.69
CA THR A 9 -12.79 1.38 1.24
C THR A 9 -13.73 0.34 1.86
N ASP A 10 -14.23 0.59 3.07
CA ASP A 10 -15.08 -0.37 3.79
C ASP A 10 -16.43 -0.59 3.09
N GLU A 11 -17.00 0.47 2.51
CA GLU A 11 -18.21 0.37 1.69
C GLU A 11 -17.97 -0.49 0.44
N ALA A 12 -16.84 -0.30 -0.24
CA ALA A 12 -16.48 -1.09 -1.41
C ALA A 12 -16.30 -2.58 -1.05
N TYR A 13 -15.67 -2.88 0.08
CA TYR A 13 -15.48 -4.26 0.54
C TYR A 13 -16.79 -4.91 0.98
N ALA A 14 -17.72 -4.15 1.57
CA ALA A 14 -19.05 -4.64 1.93
C ALA A 14 -19.88 -4.97 0.68
N ASP A 15 -19.84 -4.13 -0.35
CA ASP A 15 -20.51 -4.39 -1.63
C ASP A 15 -19.89 -5.60 -2.36
N LEU A 16 -18.57 -5.77 -2.31
CA LEU A 16 -17.89 -6.96 -2.83
C LEU A 16 -18.34 -8.23 -2.10
N ALA A 17 -18.31 -8.23 -0.76
CA ALA A 17 -18.74 -9.37 0.05
C ALA A 17 -20.23 -9.73 -0.13
N ALA A 18 -21.06 -8.74 -0.47
CA ALA A 18 -22.48 -8.94 -0.77
C ALA A 18 -22.74 -9.38 -2.23
N GLY A 19 -21.71 -9.54 -3.05
CA GLY A 19 -21.83 -9.90 -4.47
C GLY A 19 -22.41 -8.78 -5.35
N ARG A 20 -22.38 -7.53 -4.89
CA ARG A 20 -22.80 -6.35 -5.68
C ARG A 20 -21.71 -5.84 -6.63
N LEU A 21 -20.46 -6.26 -6.41
CA LEU A 21 -19.31 -5.97 -7.26
C LEU A 21 -18.61 -7.27 -7.64
N ASP A 22 -18.03 -7.30 -8.83
CA ASP A 22 -17.19 -8.41 -9.28
C ASP A 22 -15.76 -8.31 -8.72
N ALA A 23 -15.26 -7.09 -8.49
CA ALA A 23 -13.92 -6.81 -7.98
C ALA A 23 -13.81 -5.41 -7.36
N VAL A 24 -12.80 -5.21 -6.51
CA VAL A 24 -12.40 -3.90 -6.00
C VAL A 24 -10.94 -3.65 -6.36
N ALA A 25 -10.67 -2.53 -7.01
CA ALA A 25 -9.32 -2.02 -7.24
C ALA A 25 -8.92 -1.06 -6.12
N GLY A 26 -7.68 -1.17 -5.63
CA GLY A 26 -7.19 -0.34 -4.54
C GLY A 26 -5.71 -0.53 -4.30
N SER A 27 -5.20 0.14 -3.27
CA SER A 27 -3.79 0.06 -2.91
C SER A 27 -3.45 -1.28 -2.26
N LEU A 28 -2.38 -1.93 -2.74
CA LEU A 28 -1.99 -3.28 -2.31
C LEU A 28 -1.87 -3.45 -0.78
N PRO A 29 -1.31 -2.51 0.02
CA PRO A 29 -1.26 -2.65 1.48
C PRO A 29 -2.64 -2.80 2.13
N ASN A 30 -3.67 -2.11 1.62
CA ASN A 30 -5.02 -2.23 2.16
C ASN A 30 -5.63 -3.59 1.80
N LEU A 31 -5.38 -4.05 0.57
CA LEU A 31 -5.94 -5.31 0.07
C LEU A 31 -5.26 -6.53 0.72
N THR A 32 -3.95 -6.51 0.91
CA THR A 32 -3.23 -7.60 1.62
C THR A 32 -3.63 -7.65 3.10
N TYR A 33 -3.81 -6.50 3.74
CA TYR A 33 -4.37 -6.44 5.09
C TYR A 33 -5.79 -7.06 5.13
N LEU A 34 -6.67 -6.71 4.19
CA LEU A 34 -8.02 -7.26 4.12
C LEU A 34 -8.01 -8.79 4.00
N VAL A 35 -7.27 -9.32 3.02
CA VAL A 35 -7.18 -10.76 2.76
C VAL A 35 -6.50 -11.50 3.91
N LYS A 36 -5.49 -10.91 4.54
CA LYS A 36 -4.87 -11.49 5.75
C LYS A 36 -5.87 -11.69 6.89
N ASN A 37 -6.76 -10.71 7.10
CA ASN A 37 -7.71 -10.74 8.22
C ASN A 37 -9.01 -11.49 7.91
N ARG A 38 -9.38 -11.63 6.63
CA ARG A 38 -10.64 -12.25 6.19
C ARG A 38 -10.46 -13.15 4.96
N PRO A 39 -9.52 -14.13 5.00
CA PRO A 39 -9.17 -14.95 3.83
C PRO A 39 -10.29 -15.89 3.37
N GLU A 40 -11.28 -16.15 4.23
CA GLU A 40 -12.48 -16.93 3.89
C GLU A 40 -13.47 -16.16 3.00
N THR A 41 -13.38 -14.83 3.00
CA THR A 41 -14.29 -13.96 2.25
C THR A 41 -13.60 -13.34 1.02
N PHE A 42 -12.33 -12.96 1.14
CA PHE A 42 -11.62 -12.19 0.12
C PHE A 42 -10.36 -12.90 -0.37
N ALA A 43 -10.05 -12.71 -1.64
CA ALA A 43 -8.82 -13.15 -2.28
C ALA A 43 -8.23 -12.05 -3.15
N LEU A 44 -6.93 -12.14 -3.44
CA LEU A 44 -6.25 -11.31 -4.43
C LEU A 44 -6.20 -12.04 -5.78
N PHE A 45 -6.17 -11.27 -6.87
CA PHE A 45 -5.77 -11.80 -8.17
C PHE A 45 -4.29 -12.18 -8.18
N GLU A 46 -3.92 -13.08 -9.10
CA GLU A 46 -2.53 -13.37 -9.42
C GLU A 46 -2.28 -13.06 -10.91
N PRO A 47 -1.47 -12.02 -11.23
CA PRO A 47 -0.81 -11.08 -10.32
C PRO A 47 -1.78 -10.08 -9.67
N ALA A 48 -1.50 -9.68 -8.43
CA ALA A 48 -2.35 -8.75 -7.64
C ALA A 48 -2.18 -7.27 -8.03
N SER A 49 -1.50 -6.99 -9.14
CA SER A 49 -1.11 -5.64 -9.55
C SER A 49 -1.40 -5.41 -11.03
N PHE A 50 -1.74 -4.17 -11.37
CA PHE A 50 -1.90 -3.72 -12.75
C PHE A 50 -1.26 -2.34 -12.91
N GLY A 51 -0.85 -2.01 -14.13
CA GLY A 51 -0.20 -0.74 -14.46
C GLY A 51 1.25 -0.65 -13.95
N GLN A 52 1.78 0.58 -13.94
CA GLN A 52 3.14 0.84 -13.46
C GLN A 52 3.15 0.89 -11.92
N PRO A 53 4.17 0.30 -11.25
CA PRO A 53 4.28 0.35 -9.80
C PRO A 53 4.34 1.78 -9.28
N THR A 54 3.56 2.04 -8.24
CA THR A 54 3.61 3.30 -7.48
C THR A 54 3.74 2.97 -6.00
N TYR A 55 4.31 3.89 -5.23
CA TYR A 55 4.67 3.66 -3.84
C TYR A 55 4.12 4.78 -2.95
N PHE A 56 3.72 4.41 -1.73
CA PHE A 56 3.39 5.40 -0.71
C PHE A 56 4.66 6.12 -0.23
N ALA A 57 4.54 7.41 -0.01
CA ALA A 57 5.61 8.26 0.48
C ALA A 57 5.08 9.28 1.48
N TRP A 58 5.96 9.79 2.32
CA TRP A 58 5.67 10.94 3.16
C TRP A 58 5.66 12.21 2.31
N VAL A 59 4.56 12.96 2.38
CA VAL A 59 4.40 14.22 1.64
C VAL A 59 4.88 15.37 2.50
N LEU A 60 5.74 16.22 1.93
CA LEU A 60 6.32 17.40 2.57
C LEU A 60 6.06 18.63 1.70
N ARG A 61 6.20 19.82 2.29
CA ARG A 61 6.14 21.06 1.50
C ARG A 61 7.31 21.10 0.53
N LYS A 62 7.05 21.68 -0.65
CA LYS A 62 8.05 21.87 -1.70
C LYS A 62 8.81 23.18 -1.47
N ASP A 63 9.53 23.26 -0.36
CA ASP A 63 10.34 24.42 0.02
C ASP A 63 11.68 23.97 0.63
N ALA A 64 12.68 24.85 0.59
CA ALA A 64 14.02 24.57 1.10
C ALA A 64 14.02 24.29 2.62
N ASP A 65 13.07 24.88 3.35
CA ASP A 65 12.92 24.68 4.79
C ASP A 65 12.59 23.21 5.13
N SER A 66 11.95 22.48 4.22
CA SER A 66 11.58 21.07 4.41
C SER A 66 12.70 20.08 4.04
N ASP A 67 13.78 20.52 3.39
CA ASP A 67 14.81 19.62 2.83
C ASP A 67 15.53 18.79 3.90
N SER A 68 15.89 19.42 5.01
CA SER A 68 16.56 18.74 6.12
C SER A 68 15.67 17.66 6.75
N PHE A 69 14.36 17.92 6.85
CA PHE A 69 13.39 16.97 7.37
C PHE A 69 13.13 15.83 6.37
N ALA A 70 13.02 16.14 5.08
CA ALA A 70 12.93 15.13 4.02
C ALA A 70 14.11 14.16 4.06
N LYS A 71 15.33 14.71 4.21
CA LYS A 71 16.54 13.90 4.37
C LYS A 71 16.47 13.01 5.62
N ALA A 72 16.08 13.56 6.77
CA ALA A 72 15.98 12.79 8.01
C ALA A 72 14.99 11.63 7.90
N VAL A 73 13.83 11.84 7.28
CA VAL A 73 12.82 10.79 7.03
C VAL A 73 13.37 9.70 6.10
N ASN A 74 14.03 10.09 5.01
CA ASN A 74 14.63 9.15 4.06
C ASN A 74 15.73 8.31 4.72
N ASP A 75 16.65 8.93 5.47
CA ASP A 75 17.73 8.24 6.17
C ASP A 75 17.18 7.24 7.21
N ALA A 76 16.13 7.63 7.94
CA ALA A 76 15.47 6.76 8.91
C ALA A 76 14.81 5.55 8.25
N LEU A 77 14.10 5.74 7.13
CA LEU A 77 13.48 4.65 6.38
C LEU A 77 14.52 3.68 5.82
N LEU A 78 15.64 4.18 5.29
CA LEU A 78 16.74 3.34 4.81
C LEU A 78 17.35 2.51 5.95
N LYS A 79 17.64 3.15 7.09
CA LYS A 79 18.14 2.44 8.27
C LYS A 79 17.17 1.34 8.73
N MET A 80 15.87 1.65 8.81
CA MET A 80 14.83 0.68 9.16
C MET A 80 14.69 -0.46 8.14
N THR A 81 15.05 -0.20 6.88
CA THR A 81 15.04 -1.23 5.83
C THR A 81 16.25 -2.15 6.00
N ASP A 82 17.43 -1.58 6.25
CA ASP A 82 18.69 -2.32 6.44
C ASP A 82 18.70 -3.18 7.69
N ASP A 83 18.11 -2.69 8.78
CA ASP A 83 18.02 -3.42 10.05
C ASP A 83 16.78 -4.32 10.16
N GLY A 84 16.02 -4.48 9.07
CA GLY A 84 14.91 -5.42 8.97
C GLY A 84 13.60 -4.98 9.63
N ARG A 85 13.54 -3.81 10.26
CA ARG A 85 12.31 -3.30 10.89
C ARG A 85 11.18 -3.08 9.88
N VAL A 86 11.46 -2.61 8.67
CA VAL A 86 10.44 -2.46 7.62
C VAL A 86 9.83 -3.81 7.26
N LYS A 87 10.67 -4.84 7.07
CA LYS A 87 10.21 -6.20 6.79
C LYS A 87 9.30 -6.71 7.91
N ALA A 88 9.74 -6.59 9.16
CA ALA A 88 8.96 -6.99 10.32
C ALA A 88 7.59 -6.27 10.41
N ILE A 89 7.55 -4.98 10.08
CA ILE A 89 6.29 -4.21 10.03
C ILE A 89 5.37 -4.73 8.92
N GLN A 90 5.90 -4.94 7.70
CA GLN A 90 5.10 -5.44 6.59
C GLN A 90 4.55 -6.84 6.85
N GLU A 91 5.36 -7.77 7.33
CA GLU A 91 4.88 -9.13 7.65
C GLU A 91 3.84 -9.11 8.77
N LYS A 92 4.07 -8.31 9.81
CA LYS A 92 3.14 -8.16 10.94
C LYS A 92 1.77 -7.64 10.50
N TRP A 93 1.70 -6.66 9.61
CA TRP A 93 0.43 -6.01 9.27
C TRP A 93 -0.14 -6.47 7.93
N LEU A 94 0.70 -6.62 6.92
CA LEU A 94 0.32 -6.96 5.55
C LEU A 94 0.44 -8.46 5.24
N GLY A 95 1.12 -9.23 6.09
CA GLY A 95 1.25 -10.69 5.96
C GLY A 95 2.35 -11.13 5.00
N THR A 96 2.90 -10.23 4.20
CA THR A 96 4.01 -10.49 3.28
C THR A 96 4.97 -9.30 3.24
N TYR A 97 6.19 -9.55 2.80
CA TYR A 97 7.20 -8.53 2.53
C TYR A 97 7.27 -8.23 1.04
N THR A 98 7.23 -6.95 0.69
CA THR A 98 7.55 -6.41 -0.63
C THR A 98 8.77 -5.52 -0.50
N GLU A 99 9.77 -5.77 -1.34
CA GLU A 99 10.95 -4.92 -1.42
C GLU A 99 10.56 -3.51 -1.89
N LEU A 100 10.96 -2.51 -1.11
CA LEU A 100 10.67 -1.11 -1.39
C LEU A 100 11.87 -0.43 -2.07
N PRO A 101 11.63 0.55 -2.96
CA PRO A 101 12.70 1.32 -3.56
C PRO A 101 13.57 2.01 -2.53
N ARG A 102 14.89 1.93 -2.71
CA ARG A 102 15.88 2.61 -1.86
C ARG A 102 16.10 4.07 -2.21
N LYS A 103 15.52 4.52 -3.31
CA LYS A 103 15.53 5.91 -3.78
C LYS A 103 14.14 6.22 -4.30
N VAL A 104 13.73 7.48 -4.19
CA VAL A 104 12.48 7.95 -4.79
C VAL A 104 12.53 7.66 -6.29
N PRO A 105 11.62 6.83 -6.83
CA PRO A 105 11.58 6.56 -8.26
C PRO A 105 11.33 7.86 -9.03
N THR A 106 12.20 8.18 -9.97
CA THR A 106 11.96 9.24 -10.95
C THR A 106 11.15 8.67 -12.10
N LYS A 107 10.28 9.50 -12.69
CA LYS A 107 9.58 9.15 -13.93
C LYS A 107 10.55 8.88 -15.08
#